data_AF-A0A4Y1ZJY0-F1
#
_entry.id   AF-A0A4Y1ZJY0-F1
#
_cell.length_a   1.000
_cell.length_b   1.000
_cell.length_c   1.000
_cell.angle_alpha   90.00
_cell.angle_beta   90.00
_cell.angle_gamma   90.00
#
_symmetry.space_group_name_H-M   'P 1'
#
loop_
_entity.id
_entity.type
_entity.pdbx_description
1 polymer ?
#
loop_
_entity_poly.entity_id
_entity_poly.type
_entity_poly.pdbx_seq_one_letter_code
_entity_poly.pdbx_strand_id
1 'polypeptide(L)'
;MEENKVPGFGQLILKKRKSKDWSLATLANQSEKYGHRLSESYLNRLERGERTEPSINIVMVLIQALGLSLKEVFESLEMGYIYDKAIHGDTDTAFVLPHDLNKLNLVVATEKDDISMSDEQKQLIGKMIVDLYEITLHGEPSYFENKAAGYVLSLGGLLEKELYLIELEDQGFKLFFDVRVMVSKYNLLKGDIKSSLDNINIKALHNTEMSIPLPIIGEYWATTRENDRIIIVDKVSETLKPYIKP
;
A
#
# COMPACT_ATOMS: atom_id res chain seq x y z
N MET A 1 -25.46 2.04 -34.29
CA MET A 1 -25.30 0.87 -33.42
C MET A 1 -25.06 1.42 -32.03
N GLU A 2 -26.07 1.37 -31.16
CA GLU A 2 -25.88 1.75 -29.76
C GLU A 2 -25.03 0.67 -29.09
N GLU A 3 -23.88 1.07 -28.54
CA GLU A 3 -23.05 0.22 -27.71
C GLU A 3 -23.88 -0.24 -26.49
N ASN A 4 -24.05 -1.54 -26.34
CA ASN A 4 -24.57 -2.15 -25.13
C ASN A 4 -23.61 -1.85 -23.97
N LYS A 5 -23.72 -0.66 -23.36
CA LYS A 5 -23.04 -0.35 -22.10
C LYS A 5 -23.57 -1.29 -21.03
N VAL A 6 -22.69 -2.15 -20.53
CA VAL A 6 -22.96 -2.98 -19.36
C VAL A 6 -23.44 -2.04 -18.23
N PRO A 7 -24.63 -2.27 -17.65
CA PRO A 7 -25.15 -1.38 -16.63
C PRO A 7 -24.30 -1.48 -15.36
N GLY A 8 -23.55 -0.42 -15.06
CA GLY A 8 -22.70 -0.35 -13.85
C GLY A 8 -23.49 -0.52 -12.55
N PHE A 9 -22.79 -0.79 -11.44
CA PHE A 9 -23.40 -1.06 -10.13
C PHE A 9 -24.47 -0.05 -9.68
N GLY A 10 -24.30 1.23 -9.98
CA GLY A 10 -25.31 2.27 -9.73
C GLY A 10 -26.65 2.00 -10.44
N GLN A 11 -26.61 1.55 -11.69
CA GLN A 11 -27.81 1.19 -12.45
C GLN A 11 -28.48 -0.07 -11.92
N LEU A 12 -27.70 -1.06 -11.44
CA LEU A 12 -28.25 -2.23 -10.76
C LEU A 12 -29.07 -1.82 -9.53
N ILE A 13 -28.53 -0.90 -8.72
CA ILE A 13 -29.20 -0.37 -7.52
C ILE A 13 -30.48 0.36 -7.89
N LEU A 14 -30.41 1.27 -8.87
CA LEU A 14 -31.59 2.00 -9.36
C LEU A 14 -32.70 1.03 -9.78
N LYS A 15 -32.34 0.02 -10.60
CA LYS A 15 -33.27 -0.98 -11.10
C LYS A 15 -33.91 -1.77 -9.95
N LYS A 16 -33.11 -2.26 -9.01
CA LYS A 16 -33.62 -3.08 -7.88
C LYS A 16 -34.46 -2.25 -6.92
N ARG A 17 -34.05 -1.02 -6.60
CA ARG A 17 -34.82 -0.09 -5.77
C ARG A 17 -36.17 0.22 -6.40
N LYS A 18 -36.19 0.58 -7.69
CA LYS A 18 -37.44 0.86 -8.41
C LYS A 18 -38.34 -0.37 -8.54
N SER A 19 -37.80 -1.57 -8.71
CA SER A 19 -38.62 -2.80 -8.73
C SER A 19 -39.33 -3.10 -7.42
N LYS A 20 -38.92 -2.47 -6.31
CA LYS A 20 -39.54 -2.57 -4.98
C LYS A 20 -40.43 -1.36 -4.65
N ASP A 21 -40.61 -0.43 -5.59
CA ASP A 21 -41.28 0.86 -5.38
C ASP A 21 -40.72 1.68 -4.22
N TRP A 22 -39.41 1.55 -3.97
CA TRP A 22 -38.75 2.26 -2.88
C TRP A 22 -38.28 3.64 -3.30
N SER A 23 -38.53 4.64 -2.46
CA SER A 23 -37.86 5.94 -2.55
C SER A 23 -36.39 5.82 -2.10
N LEU A 24 -35.57 6.83 -2.41
CA LEU A 24 -34.20 6.90 -1.90
C LEU A 24 -34.18 6.92 -0.35
N ALA A 25 -35.11 7.64 0.27
CA ALA A 25 -35.28 7.66 1.72
C ALA A 25 -35.63 6.27 2.28
N THR A 26 -36.44 5.51 1.56
CA THR A 26 -36.76 4.13 1.95
C THR A 26 -35.51 3.25 1.92
N LEU A 27 -34.71 3.33 0.83
CA LEU A 27 -33.45 2.57 0.74
C LEU A 27 -32.44 2.99 1.82
N ALA A 28 -32.32 4.29 2.09
CA ALA A 28 -31.50 4.82 3.19
C ALA A 28 -31.91 4.19 4.53
N ASN A 29 -33.20 4.16 4.84
CA ASN A 29 -33.70 3.54 6.08
C ASN A 29 -33.52 2.02 6.10
N GLN A 30 -33.57 1.33 4.96
CA GLN A 30 -33.28 -0.11 4.91
C GLN A 30 -31.79 -0.40 5.13
N SER A 31 -30.89 0.45 4.62
CA SER A 31 -29.44 0.27 4.79
C SER A 31 -29.00 0.32 6.27
N GLU A 32 -29.70 1.10 7.09
CA GLU A 32 -29.45 1.20 8.54
C GLU A 32 -29.56 -0.13 9.26
N LYS A 33 -30.44 -1.03 8.80
CA LYS A 33 -30.65 -2.36 9.41
C LYS A 33 -29.49 -3.33 9.18
N TYR A 34 -28.62 -3.05 8.21
CA TYR A 34 -27.58 -3.97 7.74
C TYR A 34 -26.16 -3.43 7.95
N GLY A 35 -26.02 -2.31 8.66
CA GLY A 35 -24.72 -1.82 9.09
C GLY A 35 -24.75 -0.34 9.46
N HIS A 36 -25.10 0.52 8.50
CA HIS A 36 -25.21 1.95 8.74
C HIS A 36 -26.13 2.60 7.71
N ARG A 37 -26.72 3.72 8.10
CA ARG A 37 -27.60 4.50 7.23
C ARG A 37 -26.79 5.21 6.15
N LEU A 38 -27.01 4.83 4.89
CA LEU A 38 -26.51 5.55 3.73
C LEU A 38 -27.35 6.81 3.48
N SER A 39 -26.70 7.92 3.09
CA SER A 39 -27.45 9.14 2.78
C SER A 39 -28.12 9.07 1.41
N GLU A 40 -29.30 9.68 1.30
CA GLU A 40 -30.08 9.74 0.06
C GLU A 40 -29.31 10.42 -1.07
N SER A 41 -28.53 11.46 -0.74
CA SER A 41 -27.66 12.15 -1.68
C SER A 41 -26.56 11.22 -2.20
N TYR A 42 -25.92 10.44 -1.32
CA TYR A 42 -24.93 9.45 -1.73
C TYR A 42 -25.53 8.40 -2.67
N LEU A 43 -26.70 7.85 -2.30
CA LEU A 43 -27.41 6.86 -3.10
C LEU A 43 -27.78 7.40 -4.48
N ASN A 44 -28.30 8.64 -4.55
CA ASN A 44 -28.63 9.30 -5.81
C ASN A 44 -27.39 9.49 -6.70
N ARG A 45 -26.25 9.92 -6.14
CA ARG A 45 -24.99 10.06 -6.89
C ARG A 45 -24.51 8.72 -7.43
N LEU A 46 -24.63 7.66 -6.63
CA LEU A 46 -24.26 6.31 -7.04
C LEU A 46 -25.15 5.82 -8.19
N GLU A 47 -26.47 5.98 -8.09
CA GLU A 47 -27.43 5.61 -9.14
C GLU A 47 -27.21 6.36 -10.46
N ARG A 48 -26.72 7.60 -10.39
CA ARG A 48 -26.40 8.44 -11.55
C ARG A 48 -25.01 8.19 -12.14
N GLY A 49 -24.19 7.35 -11.50
CA GLY A 49 -22.80 7.13 -11.91
C GLY A 49 -21.86 8.31 -11.58
N GLU A 50 -22.31 9.28 -10.79
CA GLU A 50 -21.46 10.37 -10.26
C GLU A 50 -20.54 9.89 -9.13
N ARG A 51 -20.75 8.64 -8.68
CA ARG A 51 -19.87 7.89 -7.79
C ARG A 51 -19.84 6.43 -8.23
N THR A 52 -18.66 5.96 -8.66
CA THR A 52 -18.47 4.64 -9.28
C THR A 52 -17.80 3.62 -8.36
N GLU A 53 -17.10 4.08 -7.31
CA GLU A 53 -16.28 3.25 -6.43
C GLU A 53 -16.78 3.33 -4.97
N PRO A 54 -17.87 2.62 -4.62
CA PRO A 54 -18.24 2.41 -3.23
C PRO A 54 -17.24 1.47 -2.54
N SER A 55 -17.01 1.67 -1.24
CA SER A 55 -16.23 0.71 -0.45
C SER A 55 -16.97 -0.62 -0.35
N ILE A 56 -16.23 -1.71 -0.09
CA ILE A 56 -16.81 -3.05 0.04
C ILE A 56 -17.91 -3.10 1.12
N ASN A 57 -17.76 -2.35 2.22
CA ASN A 57 -18.77 -2.26 3.27
C ASN A 57 -20.09 -1.68 2.74
N ILE A 58 -20.01 -0.64 1.90
CA ILE A 58 -21.20 -0.04 1.28
C ILE A 58 -21.85 -1.01 0.29
N VAL A 59 -21.04 -1.73 -0.50
CA VAL A 59 -21.51 -2.77 -1.41
C VAL A 59 -22.28 -3.85 -0.64
N MET A 60 -21.71 -4.37 0.45
CA MET A 60 -22.35 -5.40 1.28
C MET A 60 -23.66 -4.95 1.92
N VAL A 61 -23.70 -3.71 2.44
CA VAL A 61 -24.94 -3.11 2.97
C VAL A 61 -26.02 -3.05 1.88
N LEU A 62 -25.67 -2.62 0.67
CA LEU A 62 -26.62 -2.51 -0.45
C LEU A 62 -27.08 -3.88 -0.95
N ILE A 63 -26.20 -4.88 -0.98
CA ILE A 63 -26.56 -6.28 -1.30
C ILE A 63 -27.67 -6.76 -0.37
N GLN A 64 -27.48 -6.59 0.94
CA GLN A 64 -28.45 -7.05 1.94
C GLN A 64 -29.74 -6.23 1.90
N ALA A 65 -29.63 -4.90 1.85
CA ALA A 65 -30.80 -4.01 1.84
C ALA A 65 -31.72 -4.26 0.62
N LEU A 66 -31.14 -4.51 -0.55
CA LEU A 66 -31.89 -4.71 -1.80
C LEU A 66 -32.14 -6.17 -2.15
N GLY A 67 -31.55 -7.12 -1.42
CA GLY A 67 -31.61 -8.55 -1.75
C GLY A 67 -31.00 -8.82 -3.12
N LEU A 68 -29.80 -8.28 -3.37
CA LEU A 68 -29.05 -8.57 -4.59
C LEU A 68 -28.34 -9.92 -4.45
N SER A 69 -28.30 -10.67 -5.54
CA SER A 69 -27.41 -11.83 -5.60
C SER A 69 -25.97 -11.38 -5.85
N LEU A 70 -25.00 -12.14 -5.36
CA LEU A 70 -23.59 -11.87 -5.66
C LEU A 70 -23.34 -11.90 -7.17
N LYS A 71 -24.00 -12.78 -7.91
CA LYS A 71 -23.95 -12.84 -9.37
C LYS A 71 -24.27 -11.49 -10.02
N GLU A 72 -25.45 -10.93 -9.73
CA GLU A 72 -25.89 -9.64 -10.28
C GLU A 72 -24.87 -8.53 -9.97
N VAL A 73 -24.30 -8.53 -8.77
CA VAL A 73 -23.31 -7.53 -8.34
C VAL A 73 -22.02 -7.67 -9.13
N PHE A 74 -21.45 -8.88 -9.20
CA PHE A 74 -20.24 -9.15 -9.95
C PHE A 74 -20.41 -8.82 -11.44
N GLU A 75 -21.54 -9.19 -12.05
CA GLU A 75 -21.86 -8.82 -13.44
C GLU A 75 -21.91 -7.30 -13.64
N SER A 76 -22.54 -6.56 -12.71
CA SER A 76 -22.64 -5.10 -12.79
C SER A 76 -21.31 -4.35 -12.56
N LEU A 77 -20.30 -5.05 -12.06
CA LEU A 77 -18.94 -4.55 -11.85
C LEU A 77 -17.96 -5.10 -12.90
N GLU A 78 -18.46 -5.71 -13.97
CA GLU A 78 -17.64 -6.36 -15.02
C GLU A 78 -16.74 -7.50 -14.48
N MET A 79 -17.11 -8.04 -13.32
CA MET A 79 -16.42 -9.11 -12.61
C MET A 79 -17.23 -10.42 -12.59
N GLY A 80 -18.23 -10.57 -13.47
CA GLY A 80 -19.06 -11.78 -13.57
C GLY A 80 -18.24 -13.07 -13.70
N TYR A 81 -17.11 -13.00 -14.41
CA TYR A 81 -16.17 -14.11 -14.55
C TYR A 81 -15.63 -14.63 -13.21
N ILE A 82 -15.53 -13.80 -12.16
CA ILE A 82 -15.10 -14.23 -10.82
C ILE A 82 -16.17 -15.10 -10.19
N TYR A 83 -17.44 -14.67 -10.27
CA TYR A 83 -18.57 -15.44 -9.74
C TYR A 83 -18.72 -16.77 -10.48
N ASP A 84 -18.63 -16.74 -11.82
CA ASP A 84 -18.73 -17.94 -12.63
C ASP A 84 -17.58 -18.90 -12.33
N LYS A 85 -16.34 -18.42 -12.16
CA LYS A 85 -15.19 -19.21 -11.70
C LYS A 85 -15.40 -19.83 -10.31
N ALA A 86 -15.95 -19.06 -9.36
CA ALA A 86 -16.16 -19.53 -7.99
C ALA A 86 -17.29 -20.57 -7.87
N ILE A 87 -18.33 -20.49 -8.71
CA ILE A 87 -19.53 -21.34 -8.63
C ILE A 87 -19.47 -22.53 -9.58
N HIS A 88 -18.97 -22.35 -10.80
CA HIS A 88 -18.98 -23.40 -11.82
C HIS A 88 -17.72 -24.25 -11.84
N GLY A 89 -16.74 -23.93 -10.97
CA GLY A 89 -15.61 -24.81 -10.69
C GLY A 89 -14.96 -25.32 -11.96
N ASP A 90 -14.57 -24.41 -12.86
CA ASP A 90 -13.71 -24.82 -13.96
C ASP A 90 -12.31 -25.01 -13.37
N THR A 91 -12.05 -26.24 -12.93
CA THR A 91 -10.80 -26.72 -12.33
C THR A 91 -9.58 -26.52 -13.23
N ASP A 92 -9.77 -26.11 -14.49
CA ASP A 92 -8.71 -25.91 -15.48
C ASP A 92 -8.30 -24.45 -15.72
N THR A 93 -8.98 -23.47 -15.12
CA THR A 93 -8.41 -22.10 -15.10
C THR A 93 -7.58 -21.94 -13.85
N ALA A 94 -6.33 -22.40 -13.94
CA ALA A 94 -5.32 -22.17 -12.92
C ALA A 94 -5.41 -20.72 -12.42
N PHE A 95 -5.43 -20.54 -11.10
CA PHE A 95 -5.23 -19.23 -10.51
C PHE A 95 -3.80 -18.80 -10.84
N VAL A 96 -3.66 -18.08 -11.95
CA VAL A 96 -2.39 -17.47 -12.33
C VAL A 96 -2.20 -16.28 -11.42
N LEU A 97 -1.31 -16.42 -10.44
CA LEU A 97 -0.81 -15.27 -9.70
C LEU A 97 -0.39 -14.22 -10.74
N PRO A 98 -0.96 -13.01 -10.70
CA PRO A 98 -0.58 -11.99 -11.67
C PRO A 98 0.93 -11.78 -11.57
N HIS A 99 1.60 -11.66 -12.72
CA HIS A 99 3.03 -11.37 -12.78
C HIS A 99 3.43 -10.12 -11.98
N ASP A 100 2.46 -9.25 -11.74
CA ASP A 100 2.58 -8.03 -10.95
C ASP A 100 1.70 -8.13 -9.69
N LEU A 101 2.30 -8.62 -8.60
CA LEU A 101 1.65 -8.70 -7.29
C LEU A 101 1.36 -7.32 -6.68
N ASN A 102 1.88 -6.23 -7.25
CA ASN A 102 1.67 -4.88 -6.73
C ASN A 102 0.19 -4.48 -6.80
N LYS A 103 -0.54 -5.06 -7.75
CA LYS A 103 -2.00 -4.87 -7.92
C LYS A 103 -2.84 -5.55 -6.85
N LEU A 104 -2.25 -6.41 -6.03
CA LEU A 104 -2.93 -7.04 -4.91
C LEU A 104 -2.77 -6.19 -3.65
N ASN A 105 -3.86 -6.05 -2.91
CA ASN A 105 -3.85 -5.45 -1.59
C ASN A 105 -3.38 -6.49 -0.57
N LEU A 106 -2.06 -6.68 -0.49
CA LEU A 106 -1.42 -7.62 0.43
C LEU A 106 -1.01 -6.91 1.72
N VAL A 107 -1.40 -7.51 2.85
CA VAL A 107 -1.03 -7.09 4.20
C VAL A 107 -0.40 -8.26 4.94
N VAL A 108 0.58 -7.98 5.79
CA VAL A 108 1.13 -8.94 6.75
C VAL A 108 0.38 -8.78 8.06
N ALA A 109 -0.42 -9.77 8.41
CA ALA A 109 -1.03 -9.85 9.73
C ALA A 109 0.05 -10.22 10.76
N THR A 110 0.27 -9.35 11.74
CA THR A 110 1.10 -9.62 12.90
C THR A 110 0.23 -9.80 14.15
N GLU A 111 0.82 -10.23 15.27
CA GLU A 111 0.07 -10.35 16.53
C GLU A 111 -0.53 -9.03 17.03
N LYS A 112 -0.01 -7.89 16.57
CA LYS A 112 -0.39 -6.56 17.04
C LYS A 112 -1.23 -5.80 16.03
N ASP A 113 -0.83 -5.82 14.77
CA ASP A 113 -1.41 -5.01 13.71
C ASP A 113 -1.26 -5.66 12.33
N ASP A 114 -2.03 -5.15 11.35
CA ASP A 114 -1.85 -5.45 9.93
C ASP A 114 -0.89 -4.43 9.30
N ILE A 115 0.18 -4.92 8.67
CA ILE A 115 1.20 -4.08 8.03
C ILE A 115 1.02 -4.13 6.52
N SER A 116 0.72 -2.99 5.90
CA SER A 116 0.70 -2.88 4.43
C SER A 116 2.10 -3.09 3.87
N MET A 117 2.20 -3.88 2.81
CA MET A 117 3.48 -4.15 2.15
C MET A 117 3.80 -3.12 1.06
N SER A 118 5.08 -2.79 0.93
CA SER A 118 5.60 -2.04 -0.23
C SER A 118 5.58 -2.88 -1.51
N ASP A 119 5.71 -2.23 -2.65
CA ASP A 119 5.75 -2.91 -3.94
C ASP A 119 6.98 -3.83 -4.05
N GLU A 120 8.13 -3.39 -3.56
CA GLU A 120 9.34 -4.22 -3.52
C GLU A 120 9.19 -5.45 -2.63
N GLN A 121 8.49 -5.32 -1.49
CA GLN A 121 8.20 -6.45 -0.61
C GLN A 121 7.24 -7.45 -1.28
N LYS A 122 6.22 -6.97 -1.99
CA LYS A 122 5.28 -7.82 -2.75
C LYS A 122 6.01 -8.58 -3.86
N GLN A 123 6.93 -7.93 -4.57
CA GLN A 123 7.76 -8.58 -5.58
C GLN A 123 8.65 -9.69 -4.99
N LEU A 124 9.22 -9.45 -3.80
CA LEU A 124 10.02 -10.46 -3.11
C LEU A 124 9.19 -11.71 -2.77
N ILE A 125 7.95 -11.54 -2.31
CA ILE A 125 7.01 -12.66 -2.09
C ILE A 125 6.74 -13.40 -3.40
N GLY A 126 6.50 -12.69 -4.48
CA GLY A 126 6.27 -13.30 -5.80
C GLY A 126 7.45 -14.18 -6.23
N LYS A 127 8.66 -13.68 -6.03
CA LYS A 127 9.89 -14.45 -6.29
C LYS A 127 9.97 -15.71 -5.42
N MET A 128 9.68 -15.60 -4.12
CA MET A 128 9.65 -16.76 -3.22
C MET A 128 8.68 -17.84 -3.67
N ILE A 129 7.48 -17.46 -4.11
CA ILE A 129 6.46 -18.40 -4.61
C ILE A 129 6.95 -19.11 -5.87
N VAL A 130 7.48 -18.36 -6.85
CA VAL A 130 8.01 -18.93 -8.10
C VAL A 130 9.13 -19.92 -7.80
N ASP A 131 10.09 -19.52 -6.97
CA ASP A 131 11.25 -20.35 -6.64
C ASP A 131 10.84 -21.65 -5.89
N LEU A 132 9.83 -21.59 -5.00
CA LEU A 132 9.26 -22.78 -4.35
C LEU A 132 8.63 -23.76 -5.34
N TYR A 133 7.90 -23.24 -6.33
CA TYR A 133 7.31 -24.05 -7.40
C TYR A 133 8.40 -24.73 -8.24
N GLU A 134 9.43 -23.99 -8.65
CA GLU A 134 10.55 -24.54 -9.43
C GLU A 134 11.29 -25.64 -8.65
N ILE A 135 11.61 -25.40 -7.38
CA ILE A 135 12.28 -26.39 -6.52
C ILE A 135 11.47 -27.68 -6.40
N THR A 136 10.16 -27.55 -6.23
CA THR A 136 9.24 -28.70 -6.14
C THR A 136 9.15 -29.44 -7.47
N LEU A 137 9.08 -28.71 -8.58
CA LEU A 137 9.01 -29.28 -9.94
C LEU A 137 10.29 -30.06 -10.30
N HIS A 138 11.45 -29.57 -9.87
CA HIS A 138 12.74 -30.21 -10.13
C HIS A 138 13.12 -31.29 -9.10
N GLY A 139 12.38 -31.41 -7.99
CA GLY A 139 12.58 -32.46 -6.99
C GLY A 139 13.84 -32.30 -6.15
N GLU A 140 14.35 -31.07 -5.99
CA GLU A 140 15.58 -30.78 -5.26
C GLU A 140 15.35 -29.82 -4.07
N PRO A 141 14.68 -30.25 -2.98
CA PRO A 141 14.32 -29.40 -1.85
C PRO A 141 15.49 -28.66 -1.18
N SER A 142 16.70 -29.22 -1.26
CA SER A 142 17.93 -28.62 -0.70
C SER A 142 18.29 -27.27 -1.31
N TYR A 143 17.78 -26.93 -2.50
CA TYR A 143 17.96 -25.59 -3.08
C TYR A 143 17.17 -24.51 -2.36
N PHE A 144 16.13 -24.89 -1.60
CA PHE A 144 15.32 -23.92 -0.87
C PHE A 144 16.11 -23.26 0.26
N GLU A 145 16.91 -24.01 1.01
CA GLU A 145 17.63 -23.48 2.18
C GLU A 145 18.56 -22.32 1.80
N ASN A 146 19.30 -22.45 0.69
CA ASN A 146 20.20 -21.42 0.19
C ASN A 146 19.44 -20.17 -0.30
N LYS A 147 18.30 -20.34 -0.99
CA LYS A 147 17.48 -19.22 -1.45
C LYS A 147 16.71 -18.56 -0.30
N ALA A 148 16.23 -19.34 0.66
CA ALA A 148 15.48 -18.89 1.83
C ALA A 148 16.26 -17.88 2.67
N ALA A 149 17.52 -18.20 2.98
CA ALA A 149 18.41 -17.26 3.66
C ALA A 149 18.57 -15.95 2.86
N GLY A 150 18.68 -16.05 1.53
CA GLY A 150 18.76 -14.89 0.63
C GLY A 150 17.52 -14.01 0.67
N TYR A 151 16.31 -14.57 0.75
CA TYR A 151 15.09 -13.76 0.88
C TYR A 151 14.99 -13.06 2.22
N VAL A 152 15.36 -13.74 3.32
CA VAL A 152 15.36 -13.13 4.65
C VAL A 152 16.30 -11.93 4.69
N LEU A 153 17.50 -12.07 4.13
CA LEU A 153 18.45 -10.95 4.02
C LEU A 153 17.93 -9.82 3.13
N SER A 154 17.29 -10.17 2.01
CA SER A 154 16.70 -9.18 1.09
C SER A 154 15.55 -8.41 1.75
N LEU A 155 14.67 -9.11 2.46
CA LEU A 155 13.56 -8.51 3.20
C LEU A 155 14.08 -7.61 4.32
N GLY A 156 15.08 -8.07 5.08
CA GLY A 156 15.75 -7.26 6.10
C GLY A 156 16.28 -5.95 5.52
N GLY A 157 16.96 -6.01 4.37
CA GLY A 157 17.46 -4.82 3.67
C GLY A 157 16.35 -3.88 3.18
N LEU A 158 15.24 -4.43 2.67
CA LEU A 158 14.07 -3.62 2.27
C LEU A 158 13.44 -2.91 3.46
N LEU A 159 13.20 -3.63 4.56
CA LEU A 159 12.64 -3.08 5.78
C LEU A 159 13.55 -2.00 6.37
N GLU A 160 14.88 -2.23 6.37
CA GLU A 160 15.86 -1.25 6.83
C GLU A 160 15.83 0.03 5.97
N LYS A 161 15.76 -0.12 4.63
CA LYS A 161 15.65 1.00 3.69
C LYS A 161 14.36 1.79 3.94
N GLU A 162 13.24 1.10 4.08
CA GLU A 162 11.93 1.71 4.32
C GLU A 162 11.81 2.35 5.70
N LEU A 163 12.53 1.86 6.71
CA LEU A 163 12.46 2.40 8.05
C LEU A 163 13.45 3.56 8.28
N TYR A 164 14.65 3.49 7.69
CA TYR A 164 15.75 4.39 8.04
C TYR A 164 16.35 5.17 6.87
N LEU A 165 16.09 4.80 5.63
CA LEU A 165 16.68 5.49 4.48
C LEU A 165 15.68 6.45 3.85
N ILE A 166 16.01 7.73 3.77
CA ILE A 166 15.23 8.74 3.04
C ILE A 166 15.97 9.05 1.74
N GLU A 167 15.30 8.82 0.62
CA GLU A 167 15.80 9.20 -0.70
C GLU A 167 15.29 10.61 -1.05
N LEU A 168 16.20 11.50 -1.44
CA LEU A 168 15.88 12.81 -2.00
C LEU A 168 16.50 12.98 -3.38
N GLU A 169 15.71 13.55 -4.29
CA GLU A 169 16.10 13.85 -5.66
C GLU A 169 15.73 15.29 -6.02
N ASP A 170 16.68 16.04 -6.56
CA ASP A 170 16.47 17.40 -7.07
C ASP A 170 17.33 17.63 -8.31
N GLN A 171 16.71 18.08 -9.42
CA GLN A 171 17.38 18.39 -10.69
C GLN A 171 18.32 17.28 -11.20
N GLY A 172 17.96 16.01 -10.98
CA GLY A 172 18.75 14.84 -11.39
C GLY A 172 19.92 14.50 -10.45
N PHE A 173 20.08 15.21 -9.33
CA PHE A 173 20.98 14.83 -8.25
C PHE A 173 20.22 14.01 -7.22
N LYS A 174 20.83 12.91 -6.78
CA LYS A 174 20.22 11.94 -5.87
C LYS A 174 21.11 11.74 -4.65
N LEU A 175 20.52 11.81 -3.47
CA LEU A 175 21.20 11.50 -2.20
C LEU A 175 20.31 10.64 -1.31
N PHE A 176 20.94 9.77 -0.53
CA PHE A 176 20.29 8.93 0.47
C PHE A 176 20.68 9.37 1.87
N PHE A 177 19.71 9.53 2.75
CA PHE A 177 19.92 9.92 4.14
C PHE A 177 19.60 8.73 5.05
N ASP A 178 20.60 8.23 5.77
CA ASP A 178 20.39 7.26 6.84
C ASP A 178 20.08 7.99 8.14
N VAL A 179 18.83 7.86 8.57
CA VAL A 179 18.28 8.55 9.73
C VAL A 179 18.06 7.60 10.91
N ARG A 180 18.74 6.45 10.95
CA ARG A 180 18.59 5.44 12.01
C ARG A 180 18.73 6.01 13.41
N VAL A 181 19.70 6.89 13.64
CA VAL A 181 19.91 7.50 14.96
C VAL A 181 18.73 8.39 15.34
N MET A 182 18.22 9.19 14.41
CA MET A 182 17.06 10.06 14.63
C MET A 182 15.81 9.23 15.01
N VAL A 183 15.55 8.15 14.28
CA VAL A 183 14.39 7.28 14.54
C VAL A 183 14.58 6.46 15.82
N SER A 184 15.71 5.79 15.98
CA SER A 184 15.88 4.78 17.04
C SER A 184 16.29 5.38 18.39
N LYS A 185 17.14 6.41 18.40
CA LYS A 185 17.63 7.04 19.63
C LYS A 185 16.73 8.19 20.09
N TYR A 186 16.20 8.96 19.14
CA TYR A 186 15.41 10.15 19.43
C TYR A 186 13.90 9.99 19.19
N ASN A 187 13.46 8.82 18.74
CA ASN A 187 12.05 8.50 18.49
C ASN A 187 11.37 9.51 17.55
N LEU A 188 12.13 10.03 16.56
CA LEU A 188 11.63 10.97 15.57
C LEU A 188 10.93 10.22 14.43
N LEU A 189 9.81 10.76 13.96
CA LEU A 189 9.05 10.17 12.85
C LEU A 189 9.77 10.42 11.53
N LYS A 190 9.91 9.38 10.70
CA LYS A 190 10.56 9.46 9.38
C LYS A 190 9.90 10.53 8.48
N GLY A 191 8.59 10.71 8.59
CA GLY A 191 7.84 11.75 7.85
C GLY A 191 8.32 13.16 8.18
N ASP A 192 8.45 13.50 9.47
CA ASP A 192 8.90 14.82 9.92
C ASP A 192 10.35 15.09 9.50
N ILE A 193 11.19 14.05 9.58
CA ILE A 193 12.59 14.12 9.14
C ILE A 193 12.63 14.42 7.64
N LYS A 194 11.84 13.68 6.84
CA LYS A 194 11.76 13.89 5.38
C LYS A 194 11.33 15.30 5.05
N SER A 195 10.24 15.79 5.65
CA SER A 195 9.76 17.15 5.41
C SER A 195 10.80 18.23 5.76
N SER A 196 11.64 17.99 6.76
CA SER A 196 12.75 18.90 7.05
C SER A 196 13.87 18.79 6.01
N LEU A 197 14.22 17.58 5.58
CA LEU A 197 15.26 17.33 4.58
C LEU A 197 14.87 17.87 3.19
N ASP A 198 13.58 17.92 2.84
CA ASP A 198 13.08 18.46 1.57
C ASP A 198 13.47 19.94 1.35
N ASN A 199 13.83 20.67 2.42
CA ASN A 199 14.30 22.06 2.34
C ASN A 199 15.81 22.19 2.14
N ILE A 200 16.55 21.08 2.09
CA ILE A 200 18.01 21.07 1.92
C ILE A 200 18.34 21.18 0.43
N ASN A 201 19.34 22.00 0.11
CA ASN A 201 19.87 22.11 -1.25
C ASN A 201 20.68 20.85 -1.62
N ILE A 202 20.01 19.85 -2.19
CA ILE A 202 20.59 18.56 -2.58
C ILE A 202 21.73 18.72 -3.57
N LYS A 203 21.61 19.64 -4.54
CA LYS A 203 22.68 19.89 -5.52
C LYS A 203 23.97 20.39 -4.86
N ALA A 204 23.86 21.35 -3.93
CA ALA A 204 25.02 21.87 -3.19
C ALA A 204 25.66 20.77 -2.34
N LEU A 205 24.82 19.99 -1.66
CA LEU A 205 25.27 18.91 -0.80
C LEU A 205 25.92 17.79 -1.62
N HIS A 206 25.33 17.38 -2.76
CA HIS A 206 25.86 16.35 -3.64
C HIS A 206 27.29 16.66 -4.09
N ASN A 207 27.58 17.91 -4.45
CA ASN A 207 28.89 18.37 -4.90
C ASN A 207 29.91 18.61 -3.78
N THR A 208 29.53 18.42 -2.51
CA THR A 208 30.40 18.59 -1.35
C THR A 208 30.87 17.24 -0.84
N GLU A 209 32.15 16.92 -0.99
CA GLU A 209 32.72 15.66 -0.48
C GLU A 209 32.87 15.64 1.05
N MET A 210 32.89 16.81 1.69
CA MET A 210 33.02 16.93 3.14
C MET A 210 31.69 16.65 3.84
N SER A 211 31.78 16.03 5.02
CA SER A 211 30.64 15.89 5.93
C SER A 211 30.35 17.22 6.62
N ILE A 212 29.13 17.72 6.47
CA ILE A 212 28.70 18.98 7.08
C ILE A 212 27.51 18.76 8.01
N PRO A 213 27.41 19.48 9.14
CA PRO A 213 26.22 19.44 9.96
C PRO A 213 24.98 19.91 9.19
N LEU A 214 23.87 19.19 9.32
CA LEU A 214 22.63 19.52 8.62
C LEU A 214 21.58 20.07 9.59
N PRO A 215 20.87 21.16 9.21
CA PRO A 215 19.74 21.65 9.99
C PRO A 215 18.52 20.78 9.70
N ILE A 216 18.14 19.92 10.64
CA ILE A 216 17.02 18.99 10.52
C ILE A 216 16.14 19.11 11.78
N ILE A 217 14.85 19.41 11.57
CA ILE A 217 13.84 19.62 12.64
C ILE A 217 14.34 20.66 13.66
N GLY A 218 14.83 21.81 13.18
CA GLY A 218 15.24 22.93 14.03
C GLY A 218 16.53 22.71 14.83
N GLU A 219 17.23 21.60 14.63
CA GLU A 219 18.52 21.30 15.27
C GLU A 219 19.60 20.99 14.25
N TYR A 220 20.86 21.12 14.65
CA TYR A 220 22.00 20.70 13.83
C TYR A 220 22.40 19.27 14.15
N TRP A 221 22.50 18.45 13.11
CA TRP A 221 22.87 17.05 13.19
C TRP A 221 24.25 16.83 12.57
N ALA A 222 25.13 16.18 13.33
CA ALA A 222 26.42 15.73 12.83
C ALA A 222 26.20 14.61 11.80
N THR A 223 26.94 14.68 10.70
CA THR A 223 26.81 13.72 9.60
C THR A 223 28.17 13.11 9.24
N THR A 224 28.14 11.95 8.63
CA THR A 224 29.24 11.38 7.85
C THR A 224 28.76 11.10 6.44
N ARG A 225 29.69 11.06 5.48
CA ARG A 225 29.38 10.79 4.07
C ARG A 225 30.08 9.54 3.58
N GLU A 226 29.31 8.69 2.91
CA GLU A 226 29.76 7.50 2.22
C GLU A 226 29.19 7.52 0.80
N ASN A 227 29.96 7.98 -0.19
CA ASN A 227 29.53 8.16 -1.59
C ASN A 227 28.29 9.08 -1.72
N ASP A 228 27.16 8.52 -2.15
CA ASP A 228 25.85 9.15 -2.31
C ASP A 228 24.97 9.04 -1.05
N ARG A 229 25.51 8.46 0.03
CA ARG A 229 24.83 8.30 1.32
C ARG A 229 25.36 9.28 2.35
N ILE A 230 24.45 9.95 3.04
CA ILE A 230 24.69 10.80 4.19
C ILE A 230 24.13 10.10 5.41
N ILE A 231 25.00 9.83 6.38
CA ILE A 231 24.66 9.11 7.60
C ILE A 231 24.53 10.12 8.73
N ILE A 232 23.38 10.15 9.39
CA ILE A 232 23.17 11.00 10.57
C ILE A 232 23.78 10.30 11.78
N VAL A 233 24.81 10.91 12.37
CA VAL A 233 25.57 10.34 13.47
C VAL A 233 24.92 10.66 14.81
N ASP A 234 24.68 11.94 15.09
CA ASP A 234 24.05 12.39 16.34
C ASP A 234 23.70 13.89 16.29
N LYS A 235 23.06 14.42 17.33
CA LYS A 235 22.94 15.88 17.50
C LYS A 235 24.33 16.50 17.71
N VAL A 236 24.61 17.64 17.06
CA VAL A 236 25.90 18.33 17.22
C VAL A 236 26.18 18.65 18.70
N SER A 237 25.16 19.11 19.43
CA SER A 237 25.26 19.38 20.88
C SER A 237 25.73 18.17 21.68
N GLU A 238 25.27 16.96 21.34
CA GLU A 238 25.67 15.72 21.99
C GLU A 238 27.09 15.30 21.61
N THR A 239 27.46 15.43 20.32
CA THR A 239 28.82 15.13 19.88
C THR A 239 29.88 16.03 20.51
N LEU A 240 29.52 17.26 20.87
CA LEU A 240 30.41 18.24 21.48
C LEU A 240 30.56 18.07 23.00
N LYS A 241 29.61 17.43 23.69
CA LYS A 241 29.64 17.27 25.17
C LYS A 241 30.98 16.76 25.72
N PRO A 242 31.64 15.74 25.13
CA PRO A 242 32.92 15.24 25.64
C PRO A 242 34.07 16.25 25.56
N TYR A 243 33.94 17.30 24.74
CA TYR A 243 34.99 18.28 24.45
C TYR A 243 34.76 19.62 25.15
N ILE A 244 33.59 19.83 25.73
CA ILE A 244 33.27 21.01 26.52
C ILE A 244 33.69 20.73 27.97
N LYS A 245 34.61 21.53 28.50
CA LYS A 245 34.95 21.47 29.94
C LYS A 245 33.73 21.88 30.76
N PRO A 246 33.43 21.18 31.87
CA PRO A 246 32.32 21.51 32.76
C PRO A 246 32.46 22.90 33.39
#